data_AF-A0A2Y9PWM5-F1
#
_entry.id   AF-A0A2Y9PWM5-F1
#
_cell.length_a   1.000
_cell.length_b   1.000
_cell.length_c   1.000
_cell.angle_alpha   90.00
_cell.angle_beta   90.00
_cell.angle_gamma   90.00
#
_symmetry.space_group_name_H-M   'P 1'
#
loop_
_entity.id
_entity.type
_entity.pdbx_description
1 polymer ?
#
loop_
_entity_poly.entity_id
_entity_poly.type
_entity_poly.pdbx_seq_one_letter_code
_entity_poly.pdbx_strand_id
1 'polypeptide(L)'
;MWGRPPSCPLRFEDGVGLGRASGKEGRDEEGGERGDGAPLWWPLALAVRPQSTRLLDGGGGNSKGAMAEDEPKPTQLDMPLVLDEDLTKQMRLRVESLQQRGGKRQDGEKLLQPAKSMYRIDFIQQQRLQSERWDVVLDKPGRVTVTGTSQIWTPDLTNLITRQLLDPAAIFWRKEDSEAMDWNEADALEFGERLSELAKILKVMYFLITFSEGVEPANLKASVVFSQL
;
A
#
# COMPACT_ATOMS: atom_id res chain seq x y z
N MET A 1 37.38 54.95 30.06
CA MET A 1 37.77 54.45 31.39
C MET A 1 36.52 54.39 32.25
N TRP A 2 35.74 53.32 32.09
CA TRP A 2 34.49 52.94 32.77
C TRP A 2 34.32 51.46 32.39
N GLY A 3 34.10 50.44 33.20
CA GLY A 3 33.95 50.21 34.64
C GLY A 3 33.49 48.74 34.69
N ARG A 4 34.31 47.84 35.25
CA ARG A 4 33.95 46.40 35.38
C ARG A 4 32.85 46.25 36.43
N PRO A 5 31.84 45.38 36.22
CA PRO A 5 31.10 44.78 37.31
C PRO A 5 31.76 43.46 37.79
N PRO A 6 31.57 43.07 39.06
CA PRO A 6 32.35 42.05 39.76
C PRO A 6 31.87 40.60 39.53
N SER A 7 32.76 39.69 39.90
CA SER A 7 32.67 38.23 39.82
C SER A 7 31.99 37.61 41.06
N CYS A 8 31.12 36.60 40.82
CA CYS A 8 30.88 35.37 41.63
C CYS A 8 30.31 35.50 43.08
N PRO A 9 29.62 34.46 43.65
CA PRO A 9 29.91 33.03 43.47
C PRO A 9 28.72 32.04 43.36
N LEU A 10 29.11 30.82 42.95
CA LEU A 10 28.43 29.54 43.10
C LEU A 10 27.89 29.32 44.52
N ARG A 11 26.69 28.72 44.63
CA ARG A 11 26.24 28.06 45.85
C ARG A 11 25.80 26.63 45.52
N PHE A 12 26.63 25.71 45.99
CA PHE A 12 26.41 24.28 46.15
C PHE A 12 25.72 24.09 47.51
N GLU A 13 24.65 23.30 47.59
CA GLU A 13 24.18 22.69 48.84
C GLU A 13 23.62 21.31 48.48
N ASP A 14 24.27 20.30 49.03
CA ASP A 14 23.88 18.91 49.12
C ASP A 14 22.65 18.74 50.04
N GLY A 15 21.86 17.69 49.83
CA GLY A 15 20.70 17.40 50.68
C GLY A 15 20.14 16.00 50.49
N VAL A 16 20.81 15.03 51.11
CA VAL A 16 20.48 13.61 51.24
C VAL A 16 19.18 13.37 52.05
N GLY A 17 18.43 12.31 51.70
CA GLY A 17 17.41 11.68 52.56
C GLY A 17 16.53 10.68 51.80
N LEU A 18 16.95 9.44 51.58
CA LEU A 18 16.70 8.26 52.41
C LEU A 18 15.24 8.06 52.86
N GLY A 19 14.60 7.01 52.30
CA GLY A 19 13.34 6.45 52.78
C GLY A 19 12.95 5.14 52.08
N ARG A 20 13.46 4.01 52.62
CA ARG A 20 12.90 2.63 52.48
C ARG A 20 11.42 2.64 52.92
N ALA A 21 10.54 1.68 52.59
CA ALA A 21 10.69 0.23 52.63
C ALA A 21 9.47 -0.49 52.00
N SER A 22 9.71 -1.76 51.62
CA SER A 22 8.85 -2.96 51.73
C SER A 22 7.44 -2.95 51.12
N GLY A 23 6.97 -3.98 50.42
CA GLY A 23 7.45 -5.35 50.29
C GLY A 23 6.24 -6.30 50.12
N LYS A 24 6.58 -7.54 49.77
CA LYS A 24 5.76 -8.77 49.58
C LYS A 24 5.30 -9.05 48.14
N GLU A 25 5.79 -10.06 47.42
CA GLU A 25 6.12 -11.49 47.70
C GLU A 25 4.97 -12.45 47.37
N GLY A 26 5.33 -13.48 46.60
CA GLY A 26 4.59 -14.74 46.39
C GLY A 26 3.87 -14.78 45.03
N ARG A 27 3.97 -15.85 44.22
CA ARG A 27 4.58 -17.17 44.42
C ARG A 27 4.60 -17.87 43.05
N ASP A 28 5.60 -18.72 42.87
CA ASP A 28 5.76 -19.67 41.78
C ASP A 28 4.59 -20.66 41.69
N GLU A 29 4.30 -21.16 40.48
CA GLU A 29 3.96 -22.57 40.27
C GLU A 29 4.24 -23.00 38.81
N GLU A 30 4.57 -24.27 38.71
CA GLU A 30 5.36 -24.97 37.71
C GLU A 30 4.47 -25.95 36.91
N GLY A 31 4.92 -26.35 35.71
CA GLY A 31 4.38 -27.48 34.96
C GLY A 31 3.35 -27.09 33.89
N GLY A 32 3.28 -27.71 32.71
CA GLY A 32 3.90 -28.91 32.19
C GLY A 32 3.40 -29.15 30.76
N GLU A 33 3.98 -30.16 30.14
CA GLU A 33 3.91 -30.64 28.75
C GLU A 33 2.60 -30.60 27.93
N ARG A 34 2.84 -30.51 26.60
CA ARG A 34 2.17 -31.16 25.45
C ARG A 34 0.67 -30.99 25.26
N GLY A 35 0.32 -30.51 24.07
CA GLY A 35 -1.00 -30.69 23.49
C GLY A 35 -1.06 -30.17 22.06
N ASP A 36 -0.77 -31.06 21.11
CA ASP A 36 -1.22 -30.93 19.72
C ASP A 36 -2.69 -30.50 19.67
N GLY A 37 -2.98 -29.46 18.87
CA GLY A 37 -4.32 -28.91 18.77
C GLY A 37 -4.43 -27.91 17.62
N ALA A 38 -4.25 -28.40 16.39
CA ALA A 38 -4.60 -27.65 15.19
C ALA A 38 -6.10 -27.32 15.20
N PRO A 39 -6.52 -26.05 15.03
CA PRO A 39 -7.93 -25.76 14.78
C PRO A 39 -8.28 -26.10 13.32
N LEU A 40 -8.95 -27.24 13.15
CA LEU A 40 -9.70 -27.61 11.95
C LEU A 40 -10.77 -26.56 11.66
N TRP A 41 -10.60 -25.78 10.59
CA TRP A 41 -11.69 -25.23 9.78
C TRP A 41 -11.16 -24.75 8.43
N TRP A 42 -10.76 -25.70 7.58
CA TRP A 42 -10.72 -25.47 6.13
C TRP A 42 -11.93 -26.18 5.52
N PRO A 43 -12.83 -25.49 4.79
CA PRO A 43 -13.69 -26.20 3.87
C PRO A 43 -12.86 -26.56 2.63
N LEU A 44 -12.84 -27.85 2.30
CA LEU A 44 -12.46 -28.36 0.98
C LEU A 44 -13.34 -27.69 -0.07
N ALA A 45 -12.81 -26.72 -0.82
CA ALA A 45 -13.34 -26.36 -2.11
C ALA A 45 -12.67 -27.25 -3.16
N LEU A 46 -13.42 -28.25 -3.63
CA LEU A 46 -13.11 -29.06 -4.79
C LEU A 46 -12.79 -28.15 -5.98
N ALA A 47 -11.55 -28.23 -6.46
CA ALA A 47 -11.16 -27.67 -7.74
C ALA A 47 -11.86 -28.44 -8.87
N VAL A 48 -12.98 -27.91 -9.36
CA VAL A 48 -13.56 -28.34 -10.63
C VAL A 48 -12.87 -27.58 -11.74
N ARG A 49 -11.84 -28.21 -12.32
CA ARG A 49 -11.30 -27.85 -13.64
C ARG A 49 -12.31 -28.27 -14.71
N PRO A 50 -12.72 -27.41 -15.66
CA PRO A 50 -13.35 -27.87 -16.88
C PRO A 50 -12.25 -28.40 -17.82
N GLN A 51 -12.12 -29.73 -17.93
CA GLN A 51 -11.48 -30.34 -19.09
C GLN A 51 -12.46 -30.31 -20.26
N SER A 52 -12.04 -29.68 -21.36
CA SER A 52 -12.77 -29.72 -22.63
C SER A 52 -12.53 -31.07 -23.31
N THR A 53 -13.45 -32.02 -23.11
CA THR A 53 -13.52 -33.25 -23.90
C THR A 53 -14.26 -32.98 -25.20
N ARG A 54 -13.54 -32.95 -26.32
CA ARG A 54 -14.13 -33.05 -27.66
C ARG A 54 -14.65 -34.48 -27.85
N LEU A 55 -15.96 -34.65 -27.74
CA LEU A 55 -16.66 -35.82 -28.27
C LEU A 55 -17.11 -35.49 -29.69
N LEU A 56 -16.62 -36.30 -30.62
CA LEU A 56 -17.12 -36.39 -31.99
C LEU A 56 -18.46 -37.12 -31.92
N ASP A 57 -19.53 -36.46 -32.35
CA ASP A 57 -20.66 -37.19 -32.94
C ASP A 57 -21.23 -36.40 -34.11
N GLY A 58 -21.48 -37.13 -35.20
CA GLY A 58 -22.01 -36.63 -36.44
C GLY A 58 -23.53 -36.71 -36.45
N GLY A 59 -24.18 -35.78 -37.14
CA GLY A 59 -25.62 -35.84 -37.33
C GLY A 59 -26.14 -34.55 -37.91
N GLY A 60 -26.51 -34.58 -39.19
CA GLY A 60 -26.79 -33.39 -39.97
C GLY A 60 -28.11 -32.70 -39.64
N GLY A 61 -28.26 -31.51 -40.24
CA GLY A 61 -29.55 -31.04 -40.70
C GLY A 61 -30.09 -29.80 -39.98
N ASN A 62 -30.08 -28.72 -40.76
CA ASN A 62 -31.06 -27.64 -40.80
C ASN A 62 -30.69 -26.32 -40.10
N SER A 63 -30.59 -25.34 -40.98
CA SER A 63 -30.31 -23.93 -40.79
C SER A 63 -31.21 -23.23 -39.77
N LYS A 64 -30.57 -22.60 -38.79
CA LYS A 64 -31.03 -21.34 -38.22
C LYS A 64 -29.79 -20.60 -37.75
N GLY A 65 -29.39 -19.57 -38.50
CA GLY A 65 -28.28 -18.70 -38.13
C GLY A 65 -28.57 -18.06 -36.79
N ALA A 66 -27.92 -18.55 -35.75
CA ALA A 66 -27.73 -17.80 -34.53
C ALA A 66 -26.71 -16.72 -34.88
N MET A 67 -27.19 -15.49 -35.10
CA MET A 67 -26.33 -14.32 -35.05
C MET A 67 -25.77 -14.30 -33.63
N ALA A 68 -24.51 -14.69 -33.48
CA ALA A 68 -23.74 -14.31 -32.31
C ALA A 68 -23.70 -12.78 -32.35
N GLU A 69 -24.36 -12.14 -31.41
CA GLU A 69 -24.20 -10.71 -31.16
C GLU A 69 -22.72 -10.52 -30.82
N ASP A 70 -21.94 -10.07 -31.81
CA ASP A 70 -20.57 -9.61 -31.65
C ASP A 70 -20.68 -8.27 -30.91
N GLU A 71 -21.00 -8.35 -29.60
CA GLU A 71 -20.90 -7.21 -28.70
C GLU A 71 -19.49 -6.63 -28.87
N PRO A 72 -19.35 -5.35 -29.28
CA PRO A 72 -18.04 -4.77 -29.48
C PRO A 72 -17.31 -4.81 -28.14
N LYS A 73 -16.22 -5.60 -28.07
CA LYS A 73 -15.40 -5.68 -26.86
C LYS A 73 -15.01 -4.27 -26.45
N PRO A 74 -15.27 -3.86 -25.19
CA PRO A 74 -14.92 -2.53 -24.73
C PRO A 74 -13.43 -2.29 -24.93
N THR A 75 -13.09 -1.12 -25.46
CA THR A 75 -11.69 -0.75 -25.68
C THR A 75 -11.00 -0.64 -24.32
N GLN A 76 -9.96 -1.44 -24.09
CA GLN A 76 -9.19 -1.38 -22.85
C GLN A 76 -8.12 -0.30 -22.92
N LEU A 77 -7.94 0.43 -21.82
CA LEU A 77 -6.88 1.40 -21.59
C LEU A 77 -6.03 0.95 -20.43
N ASP A 78 -4.75 0.78 -20.70
CA ASP A 78 -3.75 0.51 -19.67
C ASP A 78 -3.11 1.84 -19.22
N MET A 79 -3.21 2.13 -17.93
CA MET A 79 -2.67 3.36 -17.34
C MET A 79 -1.60 3.01 -16.28
N PRO A 80 -0.31 3.24 -16.58
CA PRO A 80 0.78 2.85 -15.68
C PRO A 80 0.88 3.74 -14.44
N LEU A 81 1.23 3.12 -13.31
CA LEU A 81 1.72 3.83 -12.15
C LEU A 81 3.21 4.11 -12.35
N VAL A 82 3.54 5.38 -12.53
CA VAL A 82 4.90 5.84 -12.79
C VAL A 82 5.53 6.31 -11.48
N LEU A 83 6.77 5.88 -11.22
CA LEU A 83 7.55 6.36 -10.07
C LEU A 83 7.78 7.87 -10.22
N ASP A 84 7.42 8.64 -9.19
CA ASP A 84 7.70 10.07 -9.12
C ASP A 84 8.97 10.29 -8.29
N GLU A 85 10.12 10.29 -8.96
CA GLU A 85 11.44 10.40 -8.33
C GLU A 85 11.64 11.74 -7.62
N ASP A 86 11.19 12.83 -8.25
CA ASP A 86 11.34 14.18 -7.71
C ASP A 86 10.50 14.37 -6.45
N LEU A 87 9.24 13.95 -6.47
CA LEU A 87 8.38 14.01 -5.28
C LEU A 87 8.88 13.08 -4.17
N THR A 88 9.31 11.86 -4.53
CA THR A 88 9.94 10.92 -3.58
C THR A 88 11.16 11.56 -2.92
N LYS A 89 12.03 12.20 -3.70
CA LYS A 89 13.23 12.88 -3.20
C LYS A 89 12.87 14.08 -2.33
N GLN A 90 11.92 14.92 -2.74
CA GLN A 90 11.45 16.06 -1.95
C GLN A 90 10.95 15.61 -0.58
N MET A 91 10.13 14.55 -0.53
CA MET A 91 9.62 14.02 0.73
C MET A 91 10.71 13.39 1.61
N ARG A 92 11.75 12.78 1.03
CA ARG A 92 12.91 12.28 1.79
C ARG A 92 13.77 13.42 2.35
N LEU A 93 14.02 14.45 1.56
CA LEU A 93 14.74 15.66 2.00
C LEU A 93 14.03 16.35 3.16
N ARG A 94 12.69 16.31 3.21
CA ARG A 94 11.91 16.80 4.35
C ARG A 94 12.27 16.07 5.65
N VAL A 95 12.42 14.74 5.60
CA VAL A 95 12.83 13.93 6.76
C VAL A 95 14.24 14.29 7.20
N GLU A 96 15.18 14.36 6.27
CA GLU A 96 16.58 14.71 6.55
C GLU A 96 16.70 16.11 7.14
N SER A 97 15.98 17.09 6.59
CA SER A 97 15.96 18.47 7.09
C SER A 97 15.43 18.57 8.52
N LEU A 98 14.39 17.81 8.87
CA LEU A 98 13.88 17.74 10.24
C LEU A 98 14.93 17.16 11.20
N GLN A 99 15.62 16.09 10.79
CA GLN A 99 16.67 15.46 11.59
C GLN A 99 17.86 16.39 11.81
N GLN A 100 18.36 17.04 10.75
CA GLN A 100 19.51 17.94 10.82
C GLN A 100 19.25 19.18 11.67
N ARG A 101 18.01 19.71 11.62
CA ARG A 101 17.64 20.93 12.35
C ARG A 101 17.07 20.66 13.75
N GLY A 102 16.95 19.40 14.16
CA GLY A 102 16.23 19.03 15.39
C GLY A 102 14.76 19.46 15.37
N GLY A 103 14.18 19.62 14.17
CA GLY A 103 12.81 20.06 13.98
C GLY A 103 11.80 18.95 14.26
N LYS A 104 10.61 19.33 14.72
CA LYS A 104 9.48 18.39 14.82
C LYS A 104 8.67 18.41 13.54
N ARG A 105 8.15 17.24 13.16
CA ARG A 105 7.12 17.13 12.11
C ARG A 105 5.86 17.90 12.51
N GLN A 106 5.10 18.36 11.54
CA GLN A 106 3.76 18.90 11.76
C GLN A 106 2.86 17.80 12.32
N ASP A 107 1.80 18.21 13.04
CA ASP A 107 0.85 17.24 13.57
C ASP A 107 0.14 16.50 12.41
N GLY A 108 0.03 15.19 12.55
CA GLY A 108 -0.50 14.31 11.50
C GLY A 108 0.37 14.14 10.24
N GLU A 109 1.52 14.83 10.12
CA GLU A 109 2.40 14.77 8.93
C GLU A 109 2.89 13.35 8.65
N LYS A 110 2.71 12.92 7.40
CA LYS A 110 3.19 11.66 6.86
C LYS A 110 4.60 11.86 6.30
N LEU A 111 5.59 11.50 7.12
CA LEU A 111 6.98 11.42 6.66
C LEU A 111 7.20 10.17 5.81
N LEU A 112 7.94 10.33 4.71
CA LEU A 112 8.22 9.24 3.79
C LEU A 112 9.30 8.33 4.36
N GLN A 113 8.93 7.06 4.59
CA GLN A 113 9.86 6.04 5.06
C GLN A 113 10.76 5.54 3.91
N PRO A 114 11.96 5.01 4.17
CA PRO A 114 12.87 4.54 3.11
C PRO A 114 12.26 3.47 2.20
N ALA A 115 11.48 2.56 2.78
CA ALA A 115 10.77 1.49 2.07
C ALA A 115 9.50 1.98 1.33
N LYS A 116 9.28 3.29 1.22
CA LYS A 116 8.13 3.88 0.54
C LYS A 116 8.59 4.83 -0.56
N SER A 117 7.83 4.84 -1.64
CA SER A 117 8.05 5.73 -2.77
C SER A 117 6.73 6.29 -3.27
N MET A 118 6.79 7.48 -3.85
CA MET A 118 5.63 8.13 -4.46
C MET A 118 5.51 7.70 -5.91
N TYR A 119 4.30 7.35 -6.30
CA TYR A 119 3.92 7.03 -7.66
C TYR A 119 2.81 7.96 -8.10
N ARG A 120 2.64 8.10 -9.40
CA ARG A 120 1.51 8.83 -9.99
C ARG A 120 0.87 8.03 -11.11
N ILE A 121 -0.41 8.24 -11.31
CA ILE A 121 -1.14 7.85 -12.51
C ILE A 121 -1.61 9.12 -13.22
N ASP A 122 -1.40 9.17 -14.52
CA ASP A 122 -1.88 10.24 -15.38
C ASP A 122 -3.10 9.72 -16.14
N PHE A 123 -4.29 10.25 -15.81
CA PHE A 123 -5.54 9.83 -16.44
C PHE A 123 -5.66 10.44 -17.84
N ILE A 124 -5.23 9.67 -18.85
CA ILE A 124 -5.30 10.06 -20.27
C ILE A 124 -6.74 10.23 -20.79
N GLN A 125 -7.69 9.59 -20.13
CA GLN A 125 -9.13 9.74 -20.30
C GLN A 125 -9.74 9.86 -18.90
N GLN A 126 -10.77 10.69 -18.73
CA GLN A 126 -11.36 10.96 -17.41
C GLN A 126 -12.81 10.49 -17.28
N GLN A 127 -13.50 10.35 -18.41
CA GLN A 127 -14.90 9.98 -18.45
C GLN A 127 -15.06 8.61 -19.11
N ARG A 128 -16.13 7.91 -18.71
CA ARG A 128 -16.48 6.58 -19.23
C ARG A 128 -15.35 5.56 -19.04
N LEU A 129 -14.78 5.54 -17.84
CA LEU A 129 -13.79 4.54 -17.44
C LEU A 129 -14.38 3.65 -16.36
N GLN A 130 -14.32 2.35 -16.58
CA GLN A 130 -14.60 1.36 -15.56
C GLN A 130 -13.32 0.57 -15.28
N SER A 131 -12.84 0.60 -14.04
CA SER A 131 -11.70 -0.20 -13.61
C SER A 131 -12.07 -1.67 -13.77
N GLU A 132 -11.23 -2.40 -14.48
CA GLU A 132 -11.45 -3.82 -14.76
C GLU A 132 -10.54 -4.66 -13.87
N ARG A 133 -9.26 -4.31 -13.80
CA ARG A 133 -8.28 -5.01 -12.97
C ARG A 133 -7.05 -4.15 -12.71
N TRP A 134 -6.32 -4.55 -11.67
CA TRP A 134 -4.94 -4.17 -11.47
C TRP A 134 -4.04 -5.11 -12.29
N ASP A 135 -3.05 -4.55 -12.98
CA ASP A 135 -1.99 -5.32 -13.62
C ASP A 135 -0.68 -5.01 -12.91
N VAL A 136 -0.35 -5.87 -11.93
CA VAL A 136 0.79 -5.68 -11.03
C VAL A 136 1.70 -6.89 -11.10
N VAL A 137 2.97 -6.65 -11.41
CA VAL A 137 3.99 -7.67 -11.56
C VAL A 137 5.21 -7.30 -10.72
N LEU A 138 5.74 -8.29 -10.01
CA LEU A 138 6.99 -8.21 -9.24
C LEU A 138 8.00 -9.20 -9.82
N ASP A 139 9.14 -8.66 -10.23
CA ASP A 139 10.21 -9.44 -10.85
C ASP A 139 10.89 -10.41 -9.87
N LYS A 140 10.70 -10.21 -8.56
CA LYS A 140 11.20 -11.08 -7.49
C LYS A 140 10.15 -11.28 -6.38
N PRO A 141 10.27 -12.33 -5.55
CA PRO A 141 9.38 -12.54 -4.42
C PRO A 141 9.37 -11.35 -3.46
N GLY A 142 8.20 -11.10 -2.88
CA GLY A 142 7.97 -10.07 -1.88
C GLY A 142 6.58 -9.47 -1.97
N ARG A 143 6.38 -8.34 -1.29
CA ARG A 143 5.06 -7.72 -1.16
C ARG A 143 5.10 -6.21 -1.32
N VAL A 144 4.11 -5.68 -2.04
CA VAL A 144 3.86 -4.25 -2.20
C VAL A 144 2.46 -3.88 -1.71
N THR A 145 2.35 -2.69 -1.13
CA THR A 145 1.07 -2.09 -0.74
C THR A 145 0.91 -0.76 -1.44
N VAL A 146 -0.13 -0.62 -2.24
CA VAL A 146 -0.50 0.57 -3.01
C VAL A 146 -1.58 1.31 -2.25
N THR A 147 -1.27 2.52 -1.77
CA THR A 147 -2.21 3.38 -1.06
C THR A 147 -2.44 4.66 -1.84
N GLY A 148 -3.68 4.95 -2.20
CA GLY A 148 -4.03 6.21 -2.86
C GLY A 148 -3.93 7.41 -1.93
N THR A 149 -3.79 8.59 -2.51
CA THR A 149 -3.89 9.86 -1.78
C THR A 149 -5.17 10.61 -2.15
N SER A 150 -5.69 11.41 -1.22
CA SER A 150 -6.90 12.21 -1.43
C SER A 150 -6.70 13.28 -2.49
N GLN A 151 -7.75 13.53 -3.27
CA GLN A 151 -7.83 14.54 -4.33
C GLN A 151 -7.54 15.97 -3.88
N ILE A 152 -7.66 16.27 -2.59
CA ILE A 152 -7.41 17.61 -2.04
C ILE A 152 -5.93 17.87 -1.74
N TRP A 153 -5.10 16.83 -1.78
CA TRP A 153 -3.68 16.99 -1.51
C TRP A 153 -2.95 17.48 -2.76
N THR A 154 -2.21 18.58 -2.62
CA THR A 154 -1.33 19.09 -3.66
C THR A 154 0.11 19.05 -3.15
N PRO A 155 0.98 18.22 -3.76
CA PRO A 155 2.34 17.99 -3.26
C PRO A 155 3.21 19.25 -3.25
N ASP A 156 2.95 20.21 -4.15
CA ASP A 156 3.69 21.48 -4.23
C ASP A 156 3.31 22.48 -3.13
N LEU A 157 2.13 22.31 -2.53
CA LEU A 157 1.55 23.30 -1.60
C LEU A 157 1.65 22.85 -0.14
N THR A 158 1.53 21.56 0.14
CA THR A 158 1.40 21.04 1.50
C THR A 158 2.12 19.71 1.69
N ASN A 159 2.66 19.48 2.89
CA ASN A 159 3.15 18.16 3.28
C ASN A 159 1.98 17.17 3.34
N LEU A 160 2.23 15.92 2.95
CA LEU A 160 1.23 14.87 3.04
C LEU A 160 0.82 14.64 4.50
N ILE A 161 -0.49 14.59 4.77
CA ILE A 161 -1.05 14.27 6.09
C ILE A 161 -1.58 12.84 6.08
N THR A 162 -1.43 12.13 7.21
CA THR A 162 -1.81 10.71 7.31
C THR A 162 -3.28 10.45 6.96
N ARG A 163 -4.18 11.38 7.30
CA ARG A 163 -5.62 11.29 6.97
C ARG A 163 -5.94 11.46 5.48
N GLN A 164 -4.99 11.94 4.68
CA GLN A 164 -5.14 12.04 3.22
C GLN A 164 -4.81 10.72 2.52
N LEU A 165 -4.37 9.68 3.24
CA LEU A 165 -4.23 8.35 2.67
C LEU A 165 -5.60 7.69 2.58
N LEU A 166 -5.92 7.16 1.40
CA LEU A 166 -7.18 6.49 1.12
C LEU A 166 -7.16 5.06 1.64
N ASP A 167 -8.34 4.58 2.02
CA ASP A 167 -8.63 3.22 2.45
C ASP A 167 -9.85 2.71 1.65
N PRO A 168 -9.85 1.49 1.08
CA PRO A 168 -8.85 0.44 1.27
C PRO A 168 -7.55 0.65 0.48
N ALA A 169 -6.49 -0.05 0.90
CA ALA A 169 -5.24 -0.16 0.15
C ALA A 169 -5.16 -1.51 -0.59
N ALA A 170 -4.65 -1.50 -1.82
CA ALA A 170 -4.41 -2.73 -2.57
C ALA A 170 -3.04 -3.31 -2.20
N ILE A 171 -2.99 -4.61 -1.92
CA ILE A 171 -1.81 -5.34 -1.48
C ILE A 171 -1.57 -6.48 -2.47
N PHE A 172 -0.37 -6.53 -3.03
CA PHE A 172 0.06 -7.55 -3.99
C PHE A 172 1.30 -8.24 -3.45
N TRP A 173 1.38 -9.56 -3.60
CA TRP A 173 2.55 -10.32 -3.19
C TRP A 173 2.84 -11.48 -4.12
N ARG A 174 4.13 -11.79 -4.21
CA ARG A 174 4.65 -12.96 -4.91
C ARG A 174 5.45 -13.80 -3.92
N LYS A 175 5.08 -15.06 -3.76
CA LYS A 175 5.77 -16.02 -2.87
C LYS A 175 7.06 -16.52 -3.53
N GLU A 176 8.01 -17.00 -2.73
CA GLU A 176 9.28 -17.54 -3.26
C GLU A 176 9.06 -18.81 -4.10
N ASP A 177 8.14 -19.66 -3.66
CA ASP A 177 7.83 -20.94 -4.30
C ASP A 177 6.86 -20.82 -5.49
N SER A 178 6.47 -19.60 -5.88
CA SER A 178 5.45 -19.37 -6.90
C SER A 178 5.79 -18.20 -7.81
N GLU A 179 5.59 -18.39 -9.12
CA GLU A 179 5.62 -17.29 -10.08
C GLU A 179 4.28 -16.54 -10.15
N ALA A 180 3.21 -17.09 -9.57
CA ALA A 180 1.91 -16.46 -9.55
C ALA A 180 1.85 -15.30 -8.55
N MET A 181 1.16 -14.25 -8.97
CA MET A 181 0.78 -13.12 -8.13
C MET A 181 -0.48 -13.43 -7.33
N ASP A 182 -0.45 -13.09 -6.05
CA ASP A 182 -1.61 -13.09 -5.16
C ASP A 182 -1.90 -11.65 -4.71
N TRP A 183 -3.16 -11.34 -4.38
CA TRP A 183 -3.56 -10.01 -3.90
C TRP A 183 -4.78 -10.07 -2.98
N ASN A 184 -5.04 -8.99 -2.24
CA ASN A 184 -6.27 -8.84 -1.44
C ASN A 184 -7.45 -8.46 -2.34
N GLU A 185 -8.09 -9.45 -2.94
CA GLU A 185 -9.10 -9.29 -4.00
C GLU A 185 -10.19 -8.25 -3.70
N ALA A 186 -10.85 -8.33 -2.55
CA ALA A 186 -11.97 -7.43 -2.22
C ALA A 186 -11.52 -5.95 -2.14
N ASP A 187 -10.47 -5.69 -1.39
CA ASP A 187 -9.91 -4.34 -1.20
C ASP A 187 -9.34 -3.77 -2.51
N ALA A 188 -8.64 -4.59 -3.29
CA ALA A 188 -8.06 -4.17 -4.56
C ALA A 188 -9.16 -3.84 -5.58
N LEU A 189 -10.23 -4.62 -5.62
CA LEU A 189 -11.39 -4.36 -6.47
C LEU A 189 -12.12 -3.08 -6.06
N GLU A 190 -12.46 -2.93 -4.77
CA GLU A 190 -13.09 -1.71 -4.26
C GLU A 190 -12.23 -0.48 -4.53
N PHE A 191 -10.91 -0.59 -4.34
CA PHE A 191 -10.01 0.52 -4.63
C PHE A 191 -9.99 0.87 -6.12
N GLY A 192 -10.01 -0.13 -7.01
CA GLY A 192 -10.12 0.07 -8.46
C GLY A 192 -11.39 0.83 -8.86
N GLU A 193 -12.54 0.46 -8.30
CA GLU A 193 -13.82 1.16 -8.54
C GLU A 193 -13.74 2.64 -8.10
N ARG A 194 -13.10 2.92 -6.97
CA ARG A 194 -12.88 4.30 -6.51
C ARG A 194 -11.95 5.08 -7.45
N LEU A 195 -10.97 4.44 -8.09
CA LEU A 195 -10.13 5.11 -9.09
C LEU A 195 -10.93 5.57 -10.31
N SER A 196 -11.91 4.78 -10.76
CA SER A 196 -12.83 5.19 -11.83
C SER A 196 -13.61 6.46 -11.47
N GLU A 197 -14.08 6.59 -10.22
CA GLU A 197 -14.76 7.80 -9.76
C GLU A 197 -13.79 8.99 -9.63
N LEU A 198 -12.57 8.76 -9.15
CA LEU A 198 -11.54 9.78 -9.00
C LEU A 198 -11.03 10.30 -10.35
N ALA A 199 -10.94 9.44 -11.37
CA ALA A 199 -10.53 9.81 -12.73
C ALA A 199 -11.45 10.89 -13.34
N LYS A 200 -12.74 10.92 -12.94
CA LYS A 200 -13.70 11.94 -13.39
C LYS A 200 -13.35 13.35 -12.92
N ILE A 201 -12.62 13.46 -11.82
CA ILE A 201 -12.32 14.71 -11.13
C ILE A 201 -10.84 15.09 -11.32
N LEU A 202 -9.94 14.10 -11.26
CA LEU A 202 -8.51 14.30 -11.28
C LEU A 202 -7.91 13.94 -12.64
N LYS A 203 -6.97 14.76 -13.12
CA LYS A 203 -6.11 14.40 -14.25
C LYS A 203 -4.89 13.59 -13.81
N VAL A 204 -4.45 13.81 -12.58
CA VAL A 204 -3.28 13.16 -11.97
C VAL A 204 -3.67 12.75 -10.58
N MET A 205 -3.32 11.53 -10.19
CA MET A 205 -3.48 11.05 -8.83
C MET A 205 -2.18 10.44 -8.33
N TYR A 206 -1.84 10.71 -7.07
CA TYR A 206 -0.64 10.20 -6.43
C TYR A 206 -0.95 9.02 -5.53
N PHE A 207 0.03 8.13 -5.42
CA PHE A 207 0.00 6.92 -4.63
C PHE A 207 1.26 6.84 -3.78
N LEU A 208 1.10 6.35 -2.56
CA LEU A 208 2.20 5.94 -1.71
C LEU A 208 2.33 4.41 -1.81
N ILE A 209 3.40 3.94 -2.44
CA ILE A 209 3.69 2.49 -2.52
C ILE A 209 4.68 2.11 -1.44
N THR A 210 4.33 1.10 -0.64
CA THR A 210 5.19 0.51 0.38
C THR A 210 5.75 -0.80 -0.15
N PHE A 211 7.07 -0.92 -0.11
CA PHE A 211 7.81 -2.12 -0.51
C PHE A 211 8.23 -2.89 0.74
N SER A 212 8.09 -4.21 0.73
CA SER A 212 8.47 -5.08 1.83
C SER A 212 9.11 -6.37 1.32
N GLU A 213 9.81 -7.10 2.20
CA GLU A 213 10.46 -8.39 1.83
C GLU A 213 11.55 -8.20 0.75
N GLY A 214 12.29 -7.10 0.84
CA GLY A 214 13.45 -6.84 -0.03
C GLY A 214 13.10 -6.34 -1.41
N VAL A 215 11.82 -6.18 -1.78
CA VAL A 215 11.42 -5.54 -3.04
C VAL A 215 11.76 -4.06 -3.08
N GLU A 216 12.08 -3.57 -4.27
CA GLU A 216 12.41 -2.18 -4.54
C GLU A 216 11.59 -1.67 -5.74
N PRO A 217 11.50 -0.34 -5.95
CA PRO A 217 10.78 0.23 -7.09
C PRO A 217 11.15 -0.37 -8.44
N ALA A 218 12.43 -0.72 -8.64
CA ALA A 218 12.92 -1.33 -9.88
C ALA A 218 12.35 -2.72 -10.16
N ASN A 219 11.77 -3.39 -9.15
CA ASN A 219 11.19 -4.72 -9.28
C ASN A 219 9.68 -4.69 -9.56
N LEU A 220 9.05 -3.51 -9.55
CA LEU A 220 7.61 -3.34 -9.68
C LEU A 220 7.25 -2.78 -11.05
N LYS A 221 6.35 -3.47 -11.74
CA LYS A 221 5.56 -2.93 -12.84
C LYS A 221 4.11 -2.93 -12.40
N ALA A 222 3.48 -1.77 -12.40
CA ALA A 222 2.11 -1.62 -11.93
C ALA A 222 1.35 -0.71 -12.88
N SER A 223 0.15 -1.13 -13.24
CA SER A 223 -0.81 -0.33 -13.98
C SER A 223 -2.24 -0.70 -13.58
N VAL A 224 -3.19 0.14 -13.98
CA VAL A 224 -4.61 -0.13 -13.84
C VAL A 224 -5.22 -0.19 -15.22
N VAL A 225 -5.93 -1.28 -15.49
CA VAL A 225 -6.63 -1.49 -16.76
C VAL A 225 -8.06 -1.01 -16.60
N PHE A 226 -8.47 -0.09 -17.48
CA PHE A 226 -9.82 0.44 -17.55
C PHE A 226 -10.50 0.00 -18.85
N SER A 227 -11.75 -0.41 -18.77
CA SER A 227 -12.64 -0.53 -19.92
C SER A 227 -13.24 0.83 -20.25
N GLN A 228 -13.23 1.21 -21.53
CA GLN A 228 -13.95 2.38 -22.03
C GLN A 228 -15.43 2.05 -22.24
N LEU A 229 -16.31 2.84 -21.62
CA LEU A 229 -17.78 2.74 -21.72
C LEU A 229 -18.39 3.70 -22.76
#